data_AF-A0A820Q4X9-F1
#
_entry.id   AF-A0A820Q4X9-F1
#
_cell.length_a   1.000
_cell.length_b   1.000
_cell.length_c   1.000
_cell.angle_alpha   90.00
_cell.angle_beta   90.00
_cell.angle_gamma   90.00
#
_symmetry.space_group_name_H-M   'P 1'
#
loop_
_entity.id
_entity.type
_entity.pdbx_description
1 polymer ?
#
loop_
_entity_poly.entity_id
_entity_poly.type
_entity_poly.pdbx_seq_one_letter_code
_entity_poly.pdbx_strand_id
1 'polypeptide(L)' 'AGGMVLVSHDFRLIRQVADKIWICDHQEVKEWPGDILSYKEHLRQKMQADFTPPKK' A
#
# COMPACT_ATOMS: atom_id res chain seq x y z
N ALA A 1 4.11 20.19 19.72
CA ALA A 1 3.47 19.22 18.82
C ALA A 1 4.54 18.22 18.38
N GLY A 2 4.28 16.93 18.50
CA GLY A 2 5.21 15.87 18.11
C GLY A 2 4.62 15.04 16.98
N GLY A 3 5.47 14.55 16.08
CA GLY A 3 5.12 13.56 15.07
C GLY A 3 5.76 12.23 15.41
N MET A 4 5.11 11.13 15.04
CA MET A 4 5.64 9.78 15.19
C MET A 4 5.77 9.16 13.80
N VAL A 5 6.95 8.62 13.50
CA VAL A 5 7.15 7.77 12.32
C VAL A 5 7.28 6.34 12.83
N LEU A 6 6.32 5.51 12.48
CA LEU A 6 6.31 4.08 12.82
C LEU A 6 6.67 3.27 11.57
N VAL A 7 7.72 2.45 11.67
CA VAL A 7 8.06 1.46 10.64
C VAL A 7 7.71 0.10 11.19
N SER A 8 6.79 -0.59 10.53
CA SER A 8 6.33 -1.92 10.94
C SER A 8 6.14 -2.80 9.72
N HIS A 9 6.37 -4.10 9.91
CA HIS A 9 5.99 -5.13 8.95
C HIS A 9 4.60 -5.72 9.24
N ASP A 10 4.01 -5.42 10.40
CA ASP A 10 2.68 -5.94 10.78
C ASP A 10 1.56 -5.01 10.28
N PHE A 11 0.83 -5.50 9.30
CA PHE A 11 -0.35 -4.85 8.72
C PHE A 11 -1.47 -4.57 9.73
N ARG A 12 -1.61 -5.39 10.79
CA ARG A 12 -2.66 -5.21 11.81
C ARG A 12 -2.41 -3.97 12.64
N LEU A 13 -1.14 -3.71 12.97
CA LEU A 13 -0.75 -2.50 13.70
C LEU A 13 -0.97 -1.26 12.84
N ILE A 14 -0.49 -1.29 11.59
CA ILE A 14 -0.66 -0.18 10.63
C ILE A 14 -2.14 0.14 10.46
N ARG A 15 -3.00 -0.88 10.35
CA ARG A 15 -4.45 -0.70 10.25
C ARG A 15 -5.07 0.07 11.43
N GLN A 16 -4.54 -0.12 12.64
CA GLN A 16 -5.10 0.50 13.85
C GLN A 16 -4.63 1.95 14.05
N VAL A 17 -3.44 2.29 13.55
CA VAL A 17 -2.82 3.60 13.80
C VAL A 17 -2.88 4.54 12.59
N ALA A 18 -3.18 4.02 11.39
CA ALA A 18 -3.23 4.82 10.17
C ALA A 18 -4.65 5.30 9.87
N ASP A 19 -4.86 6.62 9.99
CA ASP A 19 -6.09 7.28 9.56
C ASP A 19 -6.14 7.50 8.03
N LYS A 20 -4.96 7.64 7.41
CA LYS A 20 -4.79 7.91 5.97
C LYS A 20 -3.64 7.09 5.41
N ILE A 21 -3.80 6.64 4.18
CA ILE A 21 -2.79 5.85 3.47
C ILE A 21 -2.30 6.66 2.27
N TRP A 22 -0.98 6.78 2.15
CA TRP A 22 -0.32 7.47 1.05
C TRP A 22 0.53 6.46 0.31
N ILE A 23 0.33 6.35 -1.00
CA ILE A 23 1.07 5.44 -1.87
C ILE A 23 2.07 6.28 -2.66
N CYS A 24 3.33 5.91 -2.57
CA CYS A 24 4.38 6.45 -3.42
C CYS A 24 4.62 5.48 -4.58
N ASP A 25 4.22 5.88 -5.79
CA ASP A 25 4.39 5.08 -7.00
C ASP A 25 4.66 5.99 -8.20
N HIS A 26 5.45 5.53 -9.17
CA HIS A 26 5.81 6.30 -10.37
C HIS A 26 6.31 7.74 -10.11
N GLN A 27 7.10 7.95 -9.05
CA GLN A 27 7.59 9.26 -8.61
C GLN A 27 6.48 10.24 -8.18
N GLU A 28 5.27 9.73 -7.92
CA GLU A 28 4.13 10.51 -7.46
C GLU A 28 3.59 9.92 -6.15
N VAL A 29 3.13 10.79 -5.24
CA VAL A 29 2.51 10.36 -3.99
C VAL A 29 1.01 10.65 -4.08
N LYS A 30 0.18 9.62 -3.93
CA LYS A 30 -1.28 9.71 -4.00
C LYS A 30 -1.92 9.23 -2.70
N GLU A 31 -2.94 9.94 -2.25
CA GLU A 31 -3.79 9.49 -1.15
C GLU A 31 -4.65 8.32 -1.64
N TRP A 32 -4.62 7.21 -0.90
CA TRP A 32 -5.41 6.03 -1.20
C TRP A 32 -6.78 6.17 -0.53
N PRO A 33 -7.89 6.09 -1.29
CA PRO A 33 -9.23 6.35 -0.76
C PRO A 33 -9.82 5.18 0.05
N GLY A 34 -9.10 4.06 0.18
CA GLY A 34 -9.57 2.86 0.86
C GLY A 34 -8.73 2.45 2.06
N ASP A 35 -9.11 1.33 2.68
CA ASP A 35 -8.36 0.76 3.79
C ASP A 35 -7.10 0.02 3.35
N ILE A 36 -6.21 -0.27 4.30
CA ILE A 36 -5.00 -1.07 4.06
C ILE A 36 -5.30 -2.46 3.47
N LEU A 37 -6.48 -3.02 3.75
CA LEU A 37 -6.93 -4.29 3.17
C LEU A 37 -7.23 -4.16 1.67
N SER A 38 -7.90 -3.08 1.27
CA SER A 38 -8.17 -2.78 -0.14
C SER A 38 -6.86 -2.54 -0.91
N TYR A 39 -5.90 -1.87 -0.26
CA TYR A 39 -4.57 -1.66 -0.83
C TYR A 39 -3.81 -2.98 -1.03
N LYS A 40 -3.89 -3.91 -0.07
CA LYS A 40 -3.28 -5.25 -0.21
C LYS A 40 -3.86 -6.02 -1.39
N GLU A 41 -5.17 -5.97 -1.61
CA GLU A 41 -5.78 -6.63 -2.77
C GLU A 41 -5.36 -5.97 -4.08
N HIS A 42 -5.30 -4.63 -4.11
CA HIS A 42 -4.79 -3.88 -5.26
C HIS A 42 -3.34 -4.27 -5.60
N LEU A 43 -2.47 -4.38 -4.60
CA LEU A 43 -1.10 -4.88 -4.79
C LEU A 43 -1.07 -6.31 -5.34
N ARG A 44 -1.95 -7.18 -4.83
CA ARG A 44 -2.06 -8.58 -5.29
C ARG A 44 -2.44 -8.68 -6.77
N GLN A 45 -3.32 -7.79 -7.23
CA GLN A 45 -3.72 -7.71 -8.64
C GLN A 45 -2.59 -7.14 -9.50
N LYS A 46 -1.91 -6.08 -9.04
CA LYS A 46 -0.76 -5.49 -9.74
C LYS A 46 0.38 -6.48 -9.93
N MET A 47 0.72 -7.22 -8.87
CA MET A 47 1.74 -8.29 -8.92
C MET A 47 1.38 -9.44 -9.87
N GLN A 48 0.10 -9.79 -10.00
CA GLN A 48 -0.35 -10.81 -10.95
C GLN A 48 -0.27 -10.35 -12.41
N ALA A 49 -0.54 -9.06 -12.68
CA ALA A 49 -0.41 -8.49 -14.01
C ALA A 49 1.05 -8.47 -14.49
N ASP A 50 1.98 -8.12 -13.61
CA ASP A 50 3.42 -8.11 -13.91
C ASP A 50 4.00 -9.53 -14.08
N PHE A 51 3.36 -10.55 -13.52
CA PHE A 51 3.78 -11.96 -13.68
C PHE A 51 3.20 -12.64 -14.93
N THR A 52 2.61 -11.90 -15.88
CA THR A 52 2.34 -12.49 -17.20
C THR A 52 3.69 -12.82 -17.85
N PRO A 53 4.03 -14.11 -18.03
CA PRO A 53 5.22 -14.46 -18.78
C PRO A 53 5.02 -13.90 -20.19
N PRO A 54 6.04 -13.27 -20.81
CA PRO A 54 5.93 -12.85 -22.19
C PRO A 54 5.48 -14.06 -23.01
N LYS A 55 4.32 -13.95 -23.66
CA LYS A 55 3.85 -14.95 -24.63
C LYS A 55 4.96 -15.08 -25.69
N LYS A 56 5.74 -16.16 -25.61
CA LYS A 56 6.47 -16.72 -26.75
C LYS A 56 5.56 -17.68 -27.48
#